data_AF-A0A2E0ZLM2-F1
#
_entry.id   AF-A0A2E0ZLM2-F1
#
_cell.length_a   1.000
_cell.length_b   1.000
_cell.length_c   1.000
_cell.angle_alpha   90.00
_cell.angle_beta   90.00
_cell.angle_gamma   90.00
#
_symmetry.space_group_name_H-M   'P 1'
#
loop_
_entity.id
_entity.type
_entity.pdbx_description
1 polymer ?
#
loop_
_entity_poly.entity_id
_entity_poly.type
_entity_poly.pdbx_seq_one_letter_code
_entity_poly.pdbx_strand_id
1 'polypeptide(L)'
;MMQYEPWPFLPANAFTPAQVDRWWQACFLRTEAIRDFTAVSGSAILVGEAGSGKSVALQALLHEMAESRLHVPYPVQNWPQGQRPWLPNRHHVSQLMAATANEIVKLLNQEPARIQQCHELLQEFLIWLVQKHLGRRALVRLLRQINRTTDANIAIPEKDDVEDIYPSDEHTADVRGQIDELAELVQALGFDGVMITIDLNEQEASLSGQDLSELFRLDLLENPGVMLRAVLPKSVVLQAQIENRVGGHLRIIPVYLSETDITELVRRYLQTATGGEISTLAELAGTAVLNRAQKEINTLYNTPTVAGWLHWTETILTQYTAQAKPASLTDAKAAALAYYQRHVPLRLVPEQMAVWRGPQLLTLDRQPFELLRTLFELQGQPAPEALLQIAGTQANLNTLIGRIRKIIEPIAKTNIYIHNRRDLGYWLENFV
;
A
#
# COMPACT_ATOMS: atom_id res chain seq x y z
N MET A 1 -30.17 -19.43 13.26
CA MET A 1 -28.71 -19.30 13.05
C MET A 1 -28.51 -17.93 12.46
N MET A 2 -27.64 -17.11 13.04
CA MET A 2 -27.34 -15.77 12.52
C MET A 2 -26.77 -15.89 11.10
N GLN A 3 -27.26 -15.06 10.17
CA GLN A 3 -26.68 -14.98 8.83
C GLN A 3 -25.35 -14.22 8.92
N TYR A 4 -24.24 -14.91 8.64
CA TYR A 4 -22.91 -14.31 8.62
C TYR A 4 -22.38 -14.22 7.19
N GLU A 5 -22.06 -13.01 6.78
CA GLU A 5 -21.42 -12.68 5.50
C GLU A 5 -19.99 -12.19 5.74
N PRO A 6 -18.94 -12.96 5.36
CA PRO A 6 -17.56 -12.61 5.65
C PRO A 6 -17.00 -11.52 4.73
N TRP A 7 -17.70 -11.20 3.65
CA TRP A 7 -17.18 -10.33 2.59
C TRP A 7 -16.71 -8.94 3.06
N PRO A 8 -17.26 -8.27 4.09
CA PRO A 8 -16.74 -6.96 4.52
C PRO A 8 -15.28 -7.00 4.97
N PHE A 9 -14.81 -8.17 5.42
CA PHE A 9 -13.45 -8.38 5.93
C PHE A 9 -12.50 -8.97 4.89
N LEU A 10 -13.00 -9.37 3.71
CA LEU A 10 -12.15 -9.89 2.65
C LEU A 10 -11.28 -8.77 2.05
N PRO A 11 -10.12 -9.10 1.46
CA PRO A 11 -9.31 -8.11 0.76
C PRO A 11 -10.07 -7.54 -0.44
N ALA A 12 -9.82 -6.27 -0.79
CA ALA A 12 -10.56 -5.56 -1.83
C ALA A 12 -10.54 -6.25 -3.21
N ASN A 13 -9.48 -6.99 -3.54
CA ASN A 13 -9.38 -7.77 -4.78
C ASN A 13 -10.32 -8.98 -4.85
N ALA A 14 -10.95 -9.37 -3.73
CA ALA A 14 -11.94 -10.43 -3.67
C ALA A 14 -13.38 -9.90 -3.80
N PHE A 15 -13.59 -8.58 -3.85
CA PHE A 15 -14.92 -7.99 -3.95
C PHE A 15 -15.44 -8.06 -5.38
N THR A 16 -16.72 -8.41 -5.51
CA THR A 16 -17.50 -8.11 -6.71
C THR A 16 -17.79 -6.61 -6.80
N PRO A 17 -18.09 -6.04 -7.98
CA PRO A 17 -18.42 -4.62 -8.11
C PRO A 17 -19.55 -4.16 -7.17
N ALA A 18 -20.63 -4.94 -7.04
CA ALA A 18 -21.73 -4.63 -6.13
C ALA A 18 -21.31 -4.62 -4.64
N GLN A 19 -20.34 -5.46 -4.25
CA GLN A 19 -19.79 -5.45 -2.91
C GLN A 19 -18.89 -4.23 -2.66
N VAL A 20 -18.15 -3.78 -3.67
CA VAL A 20 -17.38 -2.52 -3.60
C VAL A 20 -18.31 -1.35 -3.29
N ASP A 21 -19.40 -1.20 -4.05
CA ASP A 21 -20.37 -0.12 -3.84
C ASP A 21 -21.01 -0.19 -2.45
N ARG A 22 -21.44 -1.40 -2.05
CA ARG A 22 -22.03 -1.63 -0.73
C ARG A 22 -21.03 -1.35 0.39
N TRP A 23 -19.76 -1.66 0.22
CA TRP A 23 -18.72 -1.40 1.21
C TRP A 23 -18.52 0.10 1.44
N TRP A 24 -18.44 0.90 0.36
CA TRP A 24 -18.32 2.36 0.44
C TRP A 24 -19.51 3.00 1.16
N GLN A 25 -20.71 2.44 1.01
CA GLN A 25 -21.91 2.95 1.68
C GLN A 25 -22.03 2.52 3.14
N ALA A 26 -21.76 1.24 3.43
CA ALA A 26 -22.08 0.64 4.72
C ALA A 26 -20.89 0.60 5.69
N CYS A 27 -19.67 0.41 5.19
CA CYS A 27 -18.49 0.14 6.00
C CYS A 27 -17.54 1.33 6.12
N PHE A 28 -17.41 2.12 5.06
CA PHE A 28 -16.51 3.28 5.05
C PHE A 28 -16.95 4.34 6.06
N LEU A 29 -15.98 4.90 6.80
CA LEU A 29 -16.18 6.01 7.71
C LEU A 29 -15.30 7.18 7.28
N ARG A 30 -15.95 8.29 6.91
CA ARG A 30 -15.26 9.52 6.50
C ARG A 30 -14.86 10.33 7.73
N THR A 31 -13.64 10.14 8.21
CA THR A 31 -13.11 10.88 9.36
C THR A 31 -12.65 12.29 8.99
N GLU A 32 -12.36 13.12 9.98
CA GLU A 32 -11.88 14.49 9.77
C GLU A 32 -10.58 14.53 8.95
N ALA A 33 -9.61 13.67 9.25
CA ALA A 33 -8.36 13.62 8.49
C ALA A 33 -8.59 13.25 7.01
N ILE A 34 -9.55 12.37 6.72
CA ILE A 34 -9.92 12.01 5.35
C ILE A 34 -10.59 13.20 4.66
N ARG A 35 -11.55 13.85 5.33
CA ARG A 35 -12.22 15.04 4.81
C ARG A 35 -11.21 16.13 4.47
N ASP A 36 -10.29 16.42 5.39
CA ASP A 36 -9.25 17.42 5.20
C ASP A 36 -8.33 17.06 4.03
N PHE A 37 -7.93 15.79 3.93
CA PHE A 37 -7.10 15.29 2.82
C PHE A 37 -7.80 15.42 1.47
N THR A 38 -9.11 15.13 1.40
CA THR A 38 -9.92 15.30 0.18
C THR A 38 -10.19 16.76 -0.17
N ALA A 39 -10.19 17.66 0.81
CA ALA A 39 -10.51 19.07 0.60
C ALA A 39 -9.31 19.93 0.17
N VAL A 40 -8.07 19.43 0.26
CA VAL A 40 -6.89 20.19 -0.15
C VAL A 40 -6.88 20.35 -1.67
N SER A 41 -6.75 21.56 -2.19
CA SER A 41 -6.65 21.81 -3.63
C SER A 41 -5.27 21.46 -4.21
N GLY A 42 -4.19 21.79 -3.49
CA GLY A 42 -2.80 21.47 -3.86
C GLY A 42 -2.32 20.13 -3.31
N SER A 43 -1.00 19.91 -3.28
CA SER A 43 -0.40 18.65 -2.83
C SER A 43 -0.59 18.39 -1.32
N ALA A 44 -0.76 17.12 -0.94
CA ALA A 44 -0.86 16.72 0.46
C ALA A 44 -0.27 15.34 0.76
N ILE A 45 0.23 15.17 1.98
CA ILE A 45 0.61 13.88 2.55
C ILE A 45 -0.33 13.54 3.71
N LEU A 46 -0.88 12.34 3.69
CA LEU A 46 -1.55 11.72 4.81
C LEU A 46 -0.58 10.83 5.59
N VAL A 47 -0.41 11.08 6.88
CA VAL A 47 0.65 10.46 7.70
C VAL A 47 0.07 9.76 8.93
N GLY A 48 0.64 8.63 9.34
CA GLY A 48 0.18 7.94 10.55
C GLY A 48 0.79 6.56 10.71
N GLU A 49 0.47 5.90 11.82
CA GLU A 49 0.99 4.57 12.16
C GLU A 49 0.44 3.47 11.21
N ALA A 50 1.07 2.29 11.22
CA ALA A 50 0.56 1.13 10.49
C ALA A 50 -0.91 0.83 10.86
N GLY A 51 -1.75 0.49 9.88
CA GLY A 51 -3.14 0.11 10.15
C GLY A 51 -4.10 1.27 10.47
N SER A 52 -3.68 2.53 10.34
CA SER A 52 -4.53 3.71 10.60
C SER A 52 -5.55 4.05 9.51
N GLY A 53 -5.66 3.26 8.44
CA GLY A 53 -6.65 3.47 7.37
C GLY A 53 -6.26 4.46 6.27
N LYS A 54 -4.99 4.89 6.21
CA LYS A 54 -4.53 5.88 5.22
C LYS A 54 -4.69 5.44 3.77
N SER A 55 -4.38 4.18 3.46
CA SER A 55 -4.54 3.64 2.09
C SER A 55 -6.02 3.64 1.68
N VAL A 56 -6.94 3.38 2.61
CA VAL A 56 -8.39 3.51 2.38
C VAL A 56 -8.78 4.97 2.12
N ALA A 57 -8.17 5.93 2.84
CA ALA A 57 -8.41 7.36 2.60
C ALA A 57 -7.96 7.81 1.21
N LEU A 58 -6.81 7.31 0.73
CA LEU A 58 -6.35 7.54 -0.64
C LEU A 58 -7.31 6.92 -1.65
N GLN A 59 -7.80 5.71 -1.41
CA GLN A 59 -8.82 5.10 -2.27
C GLN A 59 -10.13 5.91 -2.28
N ALA A 60 -10.55 6.47 -1.15
CA ALA A 60 -11.73 7.33 -1.07
C ALA A 60 -11.55 8.60 -1.91
N LEU A 61 -10.37 9.22 -1.85
CA LEU A 61 -10.01 10.34 -2.72
C LEU A 61 -10.11 9.96 -4.20
N LEU A 62 -9.51 8.82 -4.58
CA LEU A 62 -9.55 8.32 -5.95
C LEU A 62 -10.98 8.08 -6.42
N HIS A 63 -11.82 7.52 -5.56
CA HIS A 63 -13.24 7.31 -5.86
C HIS A 63 -13.99 8.63 -6.08
N GLU A 64 -13.70 9.68 -5.31
CA GLU A 64 -14.36 10.99 -5.44
C GLU A 64 -13.84 11.85 -6.60
N MET A 65 -12.58 11.65 -7.01
CA MET A 65 -11.91 12.44 -8.04
C MET A 65 -11.72 11.69 -9.37
N ALA A 66 -12.28 10.49 -9.51
CA ALA A 66 -12.05 9.60 -10.65
C ALA A 66 -12.34 10.24 -12.02
N GLU A 67 -13.34 11.13 -12.07
CA GLU A 67 -13.80 11.75 -13.32
C GLU A 67 -13.14 13.10 -13.63
N SER A 68 -12.56 13.78 -12.63
CA SER A 68 -12.05 15.15 -12.78
C SER A 68 -10.54 15.24 -12.95
N ARG A 69 -9.77 14.22 -12.55
CA ARG A 69 -8.30 14.24 -12.58
C ARG A 69 -7.74 13.02 -13.30
N LEU A 70 -6.64 13.22 -14.03
CA LEU A 70 -5.87 12.10 -14.55
C LEU A 70 -5.09 11.46 -13.40
N HIS A 71 -5.50 10.27 -12.97
CA HIS A 71 -4.84 9.52 -11.92
C HIS A 71 -3.57 8.85 -12.42
N VAL A 72 -2.44 9.12 -11.77
CA VAL A 72 -1.14 8.50 -12.06
C VAL A 72 -0.64 7.77 -10.80
N PRO A 73 -0.73 6.44 -10.73
CA PRO A 73 -0.16 5.68 -9.62
C PRO A 73 1.37 5.64 -9.71
N TYR A 74 2.06 5.97 -8.61
CA TYR A 74 3.52 6.00 -8.54
C TYR A 74 4.08 5.07 -7.45
N PRO A 75 4.01 3.74 -7.67
CA PRO A 75 4.46 2.75 -6.70
C PRO A 75 5.99 2.71 -6.56
N VAL A 76 6.42 2.34 -5.36
CA VAL A 76 7.82 2.28 -4.91
C VAL A 76 8.71 1.41 -5.78
N GLN A 77 8.17 0.29 -6.27
CA GLN A 77 8.90 -0.64 -7.13
C GLN A 77 9.42 0.03 -8.42
N ASN A 78 8.80 1.13 -8.84
CA ASN A 78 9.16 1.87 -10.05
C ASN A 78 9.98 3.14 -9.78
N TRP A 79 10.39 3.38 -8.54
CA TRP A 79 11.27 4.50 -8.19
C TRP A 79 12.69 4.30 -8.77
N PRO A 80 13.54 5.34 -8.82
CA PRO A 80 14.88 5.27 -9.42
C PRO A 80 15.74 4.08 -8.98
N GLN A 81 15.72 3.74 -7.68
CA GLN A 81 16.43 2.56 -7.13
C GLN A 81 15.46 1.43 -6.74
N GLY A 82 14.24 1.44 -7.29
CA GLY A 82 13.25 0.39 -7.09
C GLY A 82 13.64 -0.91 -7.80
N GLN A 83 12.86 -1.96 -7.58
CA GLN A 83 13.10 -3.27 -8.21
C GLN A 83 12.89 -3.26 -9.72
N ARG A 84 12.04 -2.35 -10.24
CA ARG A 84 11.60 -2.25 -11.63
C ARG A 84 11.38 -0.79 -12.05
N PRO A 85 12.40 0.09 -12.02
CA PRO A 85 12.28 1.45 -12.54
C PRO A 85 11.79 1.44 -13.99
N TRP A 86 10.93 2.39 -14.38
CA TRP A 86 10.53 2.53 -15.79
C TRP A 86 11.72 2.93 -16.65
N LEU A 87 12.52 3.86 -16.12
CA LEU A 87 13.71 4.38 -16.78
C LEU A 87 14.93 4.11 -15.88
N PRO A 88 15.73 3.06 -16.12
CA PRO A 88 16.90 2.76 -15.30
C PRO A 88 17.86 3.96 -15.23
N ASN A 89 18.42 4.23 -14.05
CA ASN A 89 19.37 5.32 -13.79
C ASN A 89 18.81 6.74 -14.04
N ARG A 90 17.50 6.94 -13.89
CA ARG A 90 16.85 8.26 -14.00
C ARG A 90 16.18 8.67 -12.70
N HIS A 91 16.11 9.98 -12.47
CA HIS A 91 15.53 10.61 -11.29
C HIS A 91 14.00 10.51 -11.23
N HIS A 92 13.44 10.89 -10.07
CA HIS A 92 12.00 10.83 -9.83
C HIS A 92 11.17 11.59 -10.89
N VAL A 93 11.63 12.76 -11.35
CA VAL A 93 10.93 13.53 -12.40
C VAL A 93 10.76 12.69 -13.67
N SER A 94 11.82 12.07 -14.18
CA SER A 94 11.72 11.23 -15.38
C SER A 94 10.83 10.00 -15.16
N GLN A 95 10.84 9.41 -13.96
CA GLN A 95 9.95 8.29 -13.64
C GLN A 95 8.48 8.74 -13.60
N LEU A 96 8.19 9.92 -13.04
CA LEU A 96 6.85 10.50 -13.00
C LEU A 96 6.35 10.83 -14.42
N MET A 97 7.20 11.42 -15.26
CA MET A 97 6.87 11.66 -16.67
C MET A 97 6.59 10.35 -17.41
N ALA A 98 7.38 9.29 -17.16
CA ALA A 98 7.12 7.97 -17.71
C ALA A 98 5.80 7.35 -17.21
N ALA A 99 5.49 7.51 -15.92
CA ALA A 99 4.23 7.05 -15.34
C ALA A 99 3.03 7.77 -15.98
N THR A 100 3.10 9.10 -16.08
CA THR A 100 2.04 9.91 -16.68
C THR A 100 1.88 9.62 -18.17
N ALA A 101 2.98 9.50 -18.92
CA ALA A 101 2.96 9.11 -20.33
C ALA A 101 2.24 7.77 -20.52
N ASN A 102 2.48 6.80 -19.65
CA ASN A 102 1.80 5.50 -19.71
C ASN A 102 0.29 5.63 -19.50
N GLU A 103 -0.17 6.45 -18.56
CA GLU A 103 -1.61 6.66 -18.32
C GLU A 103 -2.26 7.45 -19.47
N ILE A 104 -1.59 8.47 -20.02
CA ILE A 104 -2.06 9.18 -21.22
C ILE A 104 -2.17 8.23 -22.42
N VAL A 105 -1.19 7.35 -22.63
CA VAL A 105 -1.24 6.33 -23.69
C VAL A 105 -2.41 5.38 -23.48
N LYS A 106 -2.69 4.94 -22.25
CA LYS A 106 -3.86 4.08 -21.97
C LYS A 106 -5.16 4.80 -22.28
N LEU A 107 -5.30 6.05 -21.81
CA LEU A 107 -6.44 6.90 -22.08
C LEU A 107 -6.66 7.06 -23.59
N LEU A 108 -5.65 7.49 -24.34
CA LEU A 108 -5.79 7.72 -25.78
C LEU A 108 -5.97 6.44 -26.61
N ASN A 109 -5.60 5.27 -26.09
CA ASN A 109 -5.97 4.00 -26.72
C ASN A 109 -7.47 3.67 -26.52
N GLN A 110 -8.06 4.10 -25.40
CA GLN A 110 -9.48 3.89 -25.08
C GLN A 110 -10.36 4.96 -25.72
N GLU A 111 -9.90 6.21 -25.71
CA GLU A 111 -10.61 7.39 -26.21
C GLU A 111 -9.75 8.22 -27.18
N PRO A 112 -9.42 7.70 -28.38
CA PRO A 112 -8.51 8.36 -29.30
C PRO A 112 -8.96 9.75 -29.76
N ALA A 113 -10.26 10.02 -29.77
CA ALA A 113 -10.84 11.29 -30.19
C ALA A 113 -10.41 12.49 -29.34
N ARG A 114 -9.99 12.27 -28.08
CA ARG A 114 -9.53 13.35 -27.18
C ARG A 114 -8.34 14.13 -27.74
N ILE A 115 -7.52 13.50 -28.60
CA ILE A 115 -6.38 14.19 -29.23
C ILE A 115 -6.78 15.40 -30.08
N GLN A 116 -8.03 15.44 -30.58
CA GLN A 116 -8.52 16.54 -31.42
C GLN A 116 -8.68 17.85 -30.61
N GLN A 117 -8.70 17.75 -29.28
CA GLN A 117 -8.75 18.90 -28.39
C GLN A 117 -7.35 19.50 -28.15
N CYS A 118 -6.29 18.76 -28.47
CA CYS A 118 -4.91 19.22 -28.37
C CYS A 118 -4.53 20.02 -29.62
N HIS A 119 -4.08 21.25 -29.46
CA HIS A 119 -3.46 22.01 -30.55
C HIS A 119 -2.06 21.48 -30.88
N GLU A 120 -1.46 21.97 -31.96
CA GLU A 120 -0.21 21.47 -32.55
C GLU A 120 0.93 21.33 -31.52
N LEU A 121 1.21 22.37 -30.73
CA LEU A 121 2.26 22.32 -29.70
C LEU A 121 2.03 21.22 -28.64
N LEU A 122 0.79 20.98 -28.21
CA LEU A 122 0.49 19.91 -27.25
C LEU A 122 0.60 18.51 -27.89
N GLN A 123 0.33 18.40 -29.20
CA GLN A 123 0.59 17.16 -29.93
C GLN A 123 2.10 16.91 -30.05
N GLU A 124 2.90 17.95 -30.30
CA GLU A 124 4.36 17.88 -30.30
C GLU A 124 4.90 17.46 -28.93
N PHE A 125 4.41 18.09 -27.85
CA PHE A 125 4.75 17.70 -26.48
C PHE A 125 4.37 16.24 -26.18
N LEU A 126 3.18 15.79 -26.57
CA LEU A 126 2.77 14.39 -26.41
C LEU A 126 3.70 13.43 -27.17
N ILE A 127 4.07 13.77 -28.40
CA ILE A 127 4.99 12.98 -29.22
C ILE A 127 6.35 12.88 -28.53
N TRP A 128 6.89 14.01 -28.07
CA TRP A 128 8.12 14.08 -27.29
C TRP A 128 8.03 13.25 -26.01
N LEU A 129 7.00 13.43 -25.20
CA LEU A 129 6.78 12.76 -23.92
C LEU A 129 6.79 11.23 -24.08
N VAL A 130 6.01 10.72 -25.05
CA VAL A 130 5.92 9.29 -25.31
C VAL A 130 7.24 8.76 -25.91
N GLN A 131 7.86 9.49 -26.83
CA GLN A 131 9.14 9.07 -27.41
C GLN A 131 10.26 9.01 -26.37
N LYS A 132 10.41 10.07 -25.56
CA LYS A 132 11.47 10.20 -24.56
C LYS A 132 11.33 9.18 -23.45
N HIS A 133 10.12 9.01 -22.91
CA HIS A 133 9.93 8.21 -21.70
C HIS A 133 9.42 6.78 -21.95
N LEU A 134 8.77 6.49 -23.08
CA LEU A 134 8.27 5.15 -23.41
C LEU A 134 8.91 4.54 -24.66
N GLY A 135 9.68 5.33 -25.41
CA GLY A 135 10.39 4.91 -26.60
C GLY A 135 9.55 4.90 -27.88
N ARG A 136 10.25 4.93 -29.02
CA ARG A 136 9.65 5.04 -30.37
C ARG A 136 8.58 4.00 -30.67
N ARG A 137 8.73 2.76 -30.19
CA ARG A 137 7.75 1.70 -30.48
C ARG A 137 6.39 2.00 -29.85
N ALA A 138 6.37 2.58 -28.65
CA ALA A 138 5.14 3.00 -27.99
C ALA A 138 4.47 4.15 -28.77
N LEU A 139 5.26 5.16 -29.16
CA LEU A 139 4.80 6.28 -29.97
C LEU A 139 4.14 5.84 -31.28
N VAL A 140 4.85 5.03 -32.08
CA VAL A 140 4.34 4.56 -33.38
C VAL A 140 3.04 3.77 -33.22
N ARG A 141 2.92 2.97 -32.14
CA ARG A 141 1.68 2.24 -31.85
C ARG A 141 0.53 3.18 -31.51
N LEU A 142 0.78 4.17 -30.65
CA LEU A 142 -0.20 5.18 -30.26
C LEU A 142 -0.71 5.94 -31.49
N LEU A 143 0.20 6.56 -32.26
CA LEU A 143 -0.18 7.39 -33.41
C LEU A 143 -0.91 6.59 -34.50
N ARG A 144 -0.50 5.33 -34.73
CA ARG A 144 -1.24 4.44 -35.64
C ARG A 144 -2.65 4.14 -35.13
N GLN A 145 -2.83 3.94 -33.84
CA GLN A 145 -4.15 3.69 -33.26
C GLN A 145 -5.05 4.93 -33.39
N ILE A 146 -4.51 6.11 -33.10
CA ILE A 146 -5.18 7.39 -33.25
C ILE A 146 -5.62 7.57 -34.70
N ASN A 147 -4.69 7.57 -35.67
CA ASN A 147 -4.98 7.80 -37.08
C ASN A 147 -5.89 6.75 -37.72
N ARG A 148 -5.98 5.55 -37.16
CA ARG A 148 -6.94 4.53 -37.61
C ARG A 148 -8.36 4.79 -37.13
N THR A 149 -8.49 5.44 -35.98
CA THR A 149 -9.77 5.62 -35.28
C THR A 149 -10.33 7.03 -35.45
N THR A 150 -9.46 7.99 -35.79
CA THR A 150 -9.79 9.40 -35.96
C THR A 150 -9.25 9.92 -37.30
N ASP A 151 -9.84 11.01 -37.80
CA ASP A 151 -9.37 11.71 -39.00
C ASP A 151 -8.18 12.64 -38.72
N ALA A 152 -7.46 12.45 -37.61
CA ALA A 152 -6.43 13.38 -37.15
C ALA A 152 -5.18 13.43 -38.06
N ASN A 153 -4.93 12.39 -38.86
CA ASN A 153 -3.82 12.30 -39.83
C ASN A 153 -2.46 12.81 -39.29
N ILE A 154 -2.15 12.49 -38.02
CA ILE A 154 -0.94 12.94 -37.34
C ILE A 154 0.28 12.24 -37.96
N ALA A 155 1.28 13.01 -38.38
CA ALA A 155 2.50 12.45 -38.95
C ALA A 155 3.20 11.54 -37.93
N ILE A 156 3.69 10.39 -38.38
CA ILE A 156 4.52 9.51 -37.55
C ILE A 156 5.98 9.91 -37.78
N PRO A 157 6.62 10.60 -36.82
CA PRO A 157 7.97 11.11 -37.04
C PRO A 157 9.00 9.98 -37.20
N GLU A 158 10.05 10.23 -37.97
CA GLU A 158 11.25 9.41 -37.94
C GLU A 158 11.99 9.63 -36.62
N LYS A 159 12.97 8.76 -36.32
CA LYS A 159 13.64 8.78 -35.01
C LYS A 159 14.33 10.13 -34.75
N ASP A 160 14.89 10.72 -35.79
CA ASP A 160 15.72 11.92 -35.70
C ASP A 160 14.90 13.22 -35.87
N ASP A 161 13.58 13.11 -36.11
CA ASP A 161 12.68 14.24 -36.34
C ASP A 161 12.07 14.83 -35.05
N VAL A 162 12.16 14.10 -33.93
CA VAL A 162 11.60 14.58 -32.65
C VAL A 162 12.69 15.31 -31.88
N GLU A 163 12.57 16.64 -31.84
CA GLU A 163 13.43 17.50 -31.04
C GLU A 163 13.28 17.18 -29.55
N ASP A 164 14.41 17.13 -28.82
CA ASP A 164 14.36 17.03 -27.36
C ASP A 164 14.13 18.43 -26.77
N ILE A 165 12.86 18.84 -26.75
CA ILE A 165 12.42 20.18 -26.30
C ILE A 165 12.79 20.48 -24.84
N TYR A 166 13.05 19.46 -24.03
CA TYR A 166 13.51 19.58 -22.64
C TYR A 166 14.68 18.64 -22.35
N PRO A 167 15.94 19.02 -22.66
CA PRO A 167 17.08 18.10 -22.63
C PRO A 167 17.46 17.63 -21.21
N SER A 168 17.13 18.40 -20.17
CA SER A 168 17.45 18.06 -18.78
C SER A 168 16.23 17.65 -17.96
N ASP A 169 16.40 16.62 -17.13
CA ASP A 169 15.43 16.23 -16.08
C ASP A 169 15.82 16.79 -14.69
N GLU A 170 16.88 17.61 -14.63
CA GLU A 170 17.45 18.15 -13.39
C GLU A 170 17.34 19.68 -13.33
N HIS A 171 17.60 20.34 -14.47
CA HIS A 171 17.60 21.78 -14.59
C HIS A 171 16.21 22.35 -14.35
N THR A 172 16.07 23.24 -13.37
CA THR A 172 14.77 23.74 -12.88
C THR A 172 13.89 24.33 -13.97
N ALA A 173 14.47 25.06 -14.94
CA ALA A 173 13.69 25.66 -16.03
C ALA A 173 13.05 24.58 -16.92
N ASP A 174 13.81 23.54 -17.26
CA ASP A 174 13.35 22.44 -18.10
C ASP A 174 12.29 21.63 -17.36
N VAL A 175 12.54 21.28 -16.09
CA VAL A 175 11.59 20.55 -15.24
C VAL A 175 10.27 21.30 -15.13
N ARG A 176 10.32 22.61 -14.89
CA ARG A 176 9.11 23.44 -14.80
C ARG A 176 8.36 23.49 -16.13
N GLY A 177 9.05 23.68 -17.25
CA GLY A 177 8.43 23.67 -18.58
C GLY A 177 7.75 22.34 -18.89
N GLN A 178 8.40 21.21 -18.57
CA GLN A 178 7.79 19.89 -18.71
C GLN A 178 6.51 19.74 -17.87
N ILE A 179 6.49 20.27 -16.65
CA ILE A 179 5.33 20.20 -15.74
C ILE A 179 4.19 21.10 -16.24
N ASP A 180 4.51 22.31 -16.70
CA ASP A 180 3.55 23.29 -17.21
C ASP A 180 2.86 22.74 -18.48
N GLU A 181 3.64 22.27 -19.47
CA GLU A 181 3.07 21.67 -20.69
C GLU A 181 2.32 20.36 -20.42
N LEU A 182 2.76 19.57 -19.43
CA LEU A 182 2.02 18.38 -19.03
C LEU A 182 0.65 18.73 -18.45
N ALA A 183 0.57 19.76 -17.60
CA ALA A 183 -0.69 20.22 -17.04
C ALA A 183 -1.64 20.72 -18.15
N GLU A 184 -1.13 21.51 -19.10
CA GLU A 184 -1.89 21.99 -20.25
C GLU A 184 -2.37 20.85 -21.16
N LEU A 185 -1.50 19.86 -21.44
CA LEU A 185 -1.87 18.67 -22.22
C LEU A 185 -3.03 17.93 -21.55
N VAL A 186 -2.95 17.71 -20.24
CA VAL A 186 -3.97 16.97 -19.48
C VAL A 186 -5.30 17.73 -19.43
N GLN A 187 -5.23 19.06 -19.34
CA GLN A 187 -6.40 19.93 -19.48
C GLN A 187 -7.04 19.86 -20.85
N ALA A 188 -6.22 19.91 -21.91
CA ALA A 188 -6.70 19.72 -23.28
C ALA A 188 -7.30 18.32 -23.50
N LEU A 189 -6.85 17.31 -22.76
CA LEU A 189 -7.44 15.97 -22.78
C LEU A 189 -8.72 15.85 -21.94
N GLY A 190 -9.19 16.92 -21.30
CA GLY A 190 -10.47 17.00 -20.61
C GLY A 190 -10.44 16.72 -19.10
N PHE A 191 -9.29 16.89 -18.43
CA PHE A 191 -9.17 16.76 -16.98
C PHE A 191 -8.72 18.07 -16.33
N ASP A 192 -9.05 18.31 -15.07
CA ASP A 192 -8.64 19.54 -14.37
C ASP A 192 -7.11 19.57 -14.08
N GLY A 193 -6.45 18.42 -14.15
CA GLY A 193 -5.01 18.26 -14.00
C GLY A 193 -4.59 16.84 -13.64
N VAL A 194 -3.30 16.67 -13.31
CA VAL A 194 -2.69 15.39 -12.97
C VAL A 194 -2.69 15.17 -11.46
N MET A 195 -3.13 13.99 -11.02
CA MET A 195 -3.02 13.56 -9.64
C MET A 195 -2.07 12.37 -9.53
N ILE A 196 -0.86 12.64 -9.05
CA ILE A 196 0.14 11.62 -8.77
C ILE A 196 -0.12 11.06 -7.37
N THR A 197 -0.21 9.74 -7.26
CA THR A 197 -0.50 9.08 -5.99
C THR A 197 0.62 8.15 -5.55
N ILE A 198 0.93 8.19 -4.25
CA ILE A 198 1.90 7.31 -3.61
C ILE A 198 1.22 6.66 -2.41
N ASP A 199 1.24 5.33 -2.35
CA ASP A 199 0.83 4.56 -1.18
C ASP A 199 2.03 3.78 -0.67
N LEU A 200 2.68 4.28 0.38
CA LEU A 200 3.87 3.67 0.96
C LEU A 200 3.51 3.03 2.29
N ASN A 201 3.72 1.73 2.42
CA ASN A 201 3.58 1.02 3.69
C ASN A 201 4.92 0.91 4.45
N GLU A 202 4.88 0.51 5.73
CA GLU A 202 6.09 0.39 6.58
C GLU A 202 7.12 -0.61 6.01
N GLN A 203 6.65 -1.66 5.34
CA GLN A 203 7.53 -2.71 4.80
C GLN A 203 8.32 -2.18 3.62
N GLU A 204 7.62 -1.55 2.67
CA GLU A 204 8.23 -0.90 1.51
C GLU A 204 9.16 0.24 1.95
N ALA A 205 8.73 1.04 2.92
CA ALA A 205 9.54 2.13 3.47
C ALA A 205 10.90 1.64 4.00
N SER A 206 10.91 0.55 4.77
CA SER A 206 12.14 -0.02 5.33
C SER A 206 13.13 -0.50 4.27
N LEU A 207 12.61 -1.00 3.13
CA LEU A 207 13.41 -1.56 2.04
C LEU A 207 13.92 -0.49 1.09
N SER A 208 13.21 0.64 1.00
CA SER A 208 13.43 1.58 -0.10
C SER A 208 14.67 2.43 0.07
N GLY A 209 15.15 2.66 1.31
CA GLY A 209 16.42 3.34 1.62
C GLY A 209 16.68 4.68 0.92
N GLN A 210 15.66 5.24 0.26
CA GLN A 210 15.79 6.24 -0.79
C GLN A 210 15.48 7.62 -0.24
N ASP A 211 16.19 8.63 -0.75
CA ASP A 211 15.96 10.02 -0.39
C ASP A 211 14.67 10.51 -1.03
N LEU A 212 13.60 10.49 -0.25
CA LEU A 212 12.32 11.08 -0.61
C LEU A 212 12.39 12.59 -0.87
N SER A 213 13.53 13.25 -0.59
CA SER A 213 13.74 14.67 -0.87
C SER A 213 13.37 15.05 -2.31
N GLU A 214 13.85 14.26 -3.27
CA GLU A 214 13.71 14.58 -4.70
C GLU A 214 12.25 14.46 -5.16
N LEU A 215 11.47 13.62 -4.49
CA LEU A 215 10.05 13.41 -4.78
C LEU A 215 9.19 14.60 -4.36
N PHE A 216 9.64 15.36 -3.36
CA PHE A 216 8.95 16.53 -2.83
C PHE A 216 9.64 17.85 -3.24
N ARG A 217 10.32 17.87 -4.39
CA ARG A 217 10.86 19.10 -4.98
C ARG A 217 9.76 20.15 -5.20
N LEU A 218 10.05 21.40 -4.85
CA LEU A 218 9.12 22.53 -4.93
C LEU A 218 8.53 22.73 -6.33
N ASP A 219 9.33 22.51 -7.39
CA ASP A 219 8.90 22.68 -8.78
C ASP A 219 7.65 21.84 -9.13
N LEU A 220 7.52 20.64 -8.55
CA LEU A 220 6.33 19.76 -8.72
C LEU A 220 5.14 20.20 -7.86
N LEU A 221 5.41 20.87 -6.74
CA LEU A 221 4.41 21.21 -5.73
C LEU A 221 3.74 22.58 -5.98
N GLU A 222 4.37 23.44 -6.77
CA GLU A 222 3.88 24.80 -7.06
C GLU A 222 2.93 24.89 -8.26
N ASN A 223 2.95 23.92 -9.18
CA ASN A 223 2.08 23.95 -10.36
C ASN A 223 0.63 23.58 -9.97
N PRO A 224 -0.38 24.44 -10.22
CA PRO A 224 -1.78 24.17 -9.82
C PRO A 224 -2.47 23.06 -10.63
N GLY A 225 -1.92 22.70 -11.79
CA GLY A 225 -2.38 21.60 -12.63
C GLY A 225 -1.78 20.24 -12.26
N VAL A 226 -0.86 20.18 -11.29
CA VAL A 226 -0.28 18.93 -10.78
C VAL A 226 -0.46 18.84 -9.27
N MET A 227 -0.95 17.71 -8.79
CA MET A 227 -1.07 17.45 -7.36
C MET A 227 -0.42 16.13 -6.98
N LEU A 228 0.32 16.15 -5.87
CA LEU A 228 0.87 14.96 -5.25
C LEU A 228 0.03 14.56 -4.03
N ARG A 229 -0.41 13.31 -4.01
CA ARG A 229 -1.19 12.70 -2.94
C ARG A 229 -0.44 11.50 -2.41
N ALA A 230 0.22 11.67 -1.27
CA ALA A 230 1.00 10.60 -0.67
C ALA A 230 0.35 10.11 0.62
N VAL A 231 0.34 8.80 0.82
CA VAL A 231 0.10 8.15 2.09
C VAL A 231 1.43 7.58 2.55
N LEU A 232 1.95 8.11 3.65
CA LEU A 232 3.27 7.71 4.16
C LEU A 232 3.20 7.22 5.60
N PRO A 233 4.10 6.30 6.00
CA PRO A 233 4.28 5.98 7.40
C PRO A 233 4.90 7.15 8.16
N LYS A 234 4.58 7.28 9.44
CA LYS A 234 5.07 8.40 10.27
C LYS A 234 6.59 8.41 10.42
N SER A 235 7.18 7.22 10.55
CA SER A 235 8.63 6.99 10.63
C SER A 235 9.38 7.67 9.46
N VAL A 236 8.87 7.49 8.25
CA VAL A 236 9.43 8.01 7.00
C VAL A 236 9.42 9.53 6.96
N VAL A 237 8.30 10.14 7.31
CA VAL A 237 8.13 11.61 7.27
C VAL A 237 9.10 12.29 8.23
N LEU A 238 9.26 11.72 9.44
CA LEU A 238 10.18 12.22 10.45
C LEU A 238 11.64 12.07 10.01
N GLN A 239 12.02 10.92 9.43
CA GLN A 239 13.39 10.66 8.97
C GLN A 239 13.78 11.57 7.80
N ALA A 240 12.88 11.76 6.83
CA ALA A 240 13.13 12.57 5.64
C ALA A 240 13.01 14.09 5.90
N GLN A 241 12.62 14.51 7.12
CA GLN A 241 12.41 15.92 7.50
C GLN A 241 11.55 16.69 6.47
N ILE A 242 10.50 16.05 5.95
CA ILE A 242 9.72 16.59 4.82
C ILE A 242 9.16 17.98 5.16
N GLU A 243 8.67 18.17 6.38
CA GLU A 243 8.13 19.45 6.89
C GLU A 243 9.11 20.63 6.68
N ASN A 244 10.41 20.39 6.89
CA ASN A 244 11.43 21.44 6.78
C ASN A 244 11.75 21.80 5.32
N ARG A 245 11.40 20.94 4.36
CA ARG A 245 11.83 21.05 2.95
C ARG A 245 10.80 21.71 2.04
N VAL A 246 9.51 21.60 2.38
CA VAL A 246 8.40 21.92 1.47
C VAL A 246 7.72 23.26 1.73
N GLY A 247 8.14 24.02 2.75
CA GLY A 247 7.84 25.45 2.88
C GLY A 247 6.35 25.86 2.86
N GLY A 248 5.42 24.96 3.21
CA GLY A 248 3.97 25.22 3.17
C GLY A 248 3.27 24.88 1.85
N HIS A 249 4.01 24.49 0.80
CA HIS A 249 3.46 24.05 -0.50
C HIS A 249 2.94 22.62 -0.49
N LEU A 250 3.20 21.88 0.60
CA LEU A 250 2.72 20.54 0.83
C LEU A 250 2.06 20.47 2.19
N ARG A 251 0.77 20.09 2.22
CA ARG A 251 0.03 19.95 3.47
C ARG A 251 0.25 18.57 4.07
N ILE A 252 0.78 18.50 5.28
CA ILE A 252 0.94 17.25 6.02
C ILE A 252 -0.24 17.11 6.98
N ILE A 253 -1.00 16.03 6.82
CA ILE A 253 -2.23 15.76 7.56
C ILE A 253 -2.02 14.47 8.34
N PRO A 254 -1.90 14.55 9.68
CA PRO A 254 -1.77 13.36 10.48
C PRO A 254 -3.14 12.68 10.65
N VAL A 255 -3.14 11.35 10.61
CA VAL A 255 -4.31 10.50 10.89
C VAL A 255 -4.25 10.06 12.33
N TYR A 256 -5.13 10.68 13.11
CA TYR A 256 -5.47 10.23 14.45
C TYR A 256 -6.91 9.74 14.41
N LEU A 257 -7.11 8.51 14.87
CA LEU A 257 -8.45 7.94 15.01
C LEU A 257 -8.82 7.93 16.48
N SER A 258 -9.96 8.53 16.80
CA SER A 258 -10.50 8.47 18.14
C SER A 258 -11.05 7.07 18.44
N GLU A 259 -11.22 6.75 19.72
CA GLU A 259 -11.92 5.53 20.13
C GLU A 259 -13.35 5.49 19.56
N THR A 260 -13.99 6.66 19.42
CA THR A 260 -15.31 6.80 18.80
C THR A 260 -15.29 6.40 17.33
N ASP A 261 -14.29 6.84 16.55
CA ASP A 261 -14.17 6.48 15.14
C ASP A 261 -13.97 4.98 14.97
N ILE A 262 -13.09 4.39 15.79
CA ILE A 262 -12.82 2.95 15.79
C ILE A 262 -14.09 2.16 16.15
N THR A 263 -14.80 2.59 17.20
CA THR A 263 -16.04 1.93 17.65
C THR A 263 -17.13 1.98 16.58
N GLU A 264 -17.32 3.15 15.96
CA GLU A 264 -18.29 3.35 14.88
C GLU A 264 -17.95 2.48 13.66
N LEU A 265 -16.67 2.40 13.30
CA LEU A 265 -16.23 1.58 12.18
C LEU A 265 -16.40 0.07 12.47
N VAL A 266 -16.05 -0.39 13.67
CA VAL A 266 -16.30 -1.77 14.10
C VAL A 266 -17.80 -2.09 14.06
N ARG A 267 -18.64 -1.19 14.57
CA ARG A 267 -20.10 -1.32 14.54
C ARG A 267 -20.63 -1.47 13.11
N ARG A 268 -20.16 -0.64 12.18
CA ARG A 268 -20.53 -0.72 10.75
C ARG A 268 -20.17 -2.07 10.13
N TYR A 269 -18.97 -2.58 10.40
CA TYR A 269 -18.53 -3.88 9.90
C TYR A 269 -19.36 -5.03 10.49
N LEU A 270 -19.62 -5.02 11.80
CA LEU A 270 -20.47 -6.00 12.46
C LEU A 270 -21.87 -6.01 11.85
N GLN A 271 -22.53 -4.85 11.79
CA GLN A 271 -23.87 -4.76 11.23
C GLN A 271 -23.93 -5.21 9.78
N THR A 272 -22.92 -4.86 8.97
CA THR A 272 -22.87 -5.28 7.58
C THR A 272 -22.70 -6.80 7.46
N ALA A 273 -21.81 -7.38 8.26
CA ALA A 273 -21.52 -8.82 8.24
C ALA A 273 -22.62 -9.69 8.84
N THR A 274 -23.48 -9.14 9.70
CA THR A 274 -24.50 -9.90 10.44
C THR A 274 -25.93 -9.47 10.10
N GLY A 275 -26.13 -8.69 9.03
CA GLY A 275 -27.45 -8.15 8.68
C GLY A 275 -28.08 -7.27 9.76
N GLY A 276 -27.26 -6.66 10.63
CA GLY A 276 -27.69 -5.81 11.73
C GLY A 276 -28.01 -6.53 13.05
N GLU A 277 -27.93 -7.87 13.09
CA GLU A 277 -28.22 -8.65 14.32
C GLU A 277 -27.27 -8.32 15.49
N ILE A 278 -26.02 -7.95 15.19
CA ILE A 278 -25.01 -7.59 16.18
C ILE A 278 -24.52 -6.17 15.91
N SER A 279 -24.39 -5.39 17.00
CA SER A 279 -23.91 -4.02 16.93
C SER A 279 -22.58 -3.80 17.62
N THR A 280 -22.22 -4.62 18.62
CA THR A 280 -21.03 -4.42 19.43
C THR A 280 -20.24 -5.71 19.65
N LEU A 281 -18.93 -5.59 19.88
CA LEU A 281 -18.07 -6.73 20.23
C LEU A 281 -18.42 -7.33 21.60
N ALA A 282 -19.01 -6.55 22.50
CA ALA A 282 -19.41 -7.01 23.83
C ALA A 282 -20.56 -8.04 23.79
N GLU A 283 -21.37 -8.02 22.72
CA GLU A 283 -22.39 -9.06 22.48
C GLU A 283 -21.76 -10.42 22.11
N LEU A 284 -20.54 -10.39 21.54
CA LEU A 284 -19.84 -11.57 21.03
C LEU A 284 -18.81 -12.15 21.99
N ALA A 285 -18.18 -11.30 22.79
CA ALA A 285 -17.03 -11.67 23.60
C ALA A 285 -17.03 -11.02 24.98
N GLY A 286 -16.63 -11.78 25.99
CA GLY A 286 -16.49 -11.30 27.35
C GLY A 286 -15.29 -10.35 27.53
N THR A 287 -15.28 -9.62 28.64
CA THR A 287 -14.26 -8.60 28.96
C THR A 287 -12.82 -9.10 28.87
N ALA A 288 -12.57 -10.37 29.23
CA ALA A 288 -11.23 -10.96 29.15
C ALA A 288 -10.69 -11.01 27.70
N VAL A 289 -11.53 -11.36 26.73
CA VAL A 289 -11.17 -11.42 25.31
C VAL A 289 -10.98 -10.00 24.75
N LEU A 290 -11.86 -9.06 25.09
CA LEU A 290 -11.74 -7.67 24.64
C LEU A 290 -10.50 -6.97 25.20
N ASN A 291 -10.19 -7.18 26.49
CA ASN A 291 -8.96 -6.67 27.11
C ASN A 291 -7.71 -7.29 26.47
N ARG A 292 -7.77 -8.57 26.11
CA ARG A 292 -6.70 -9.23 25.37
C ARG A 292 -6.52 -8.61 23.98
N ALA A 293 -7.61 -8.36 23.26
CA ALA A 293 -7.57 -7.70 21.95
C ALA A 293 -6.88 -6.34 22.02
N GLN A 294 -7.32 -5.47 22.93
CA GLN A 294 -6.73 -4.16 23.14
C GLN A 294 -5.23 -4.24 23.46
N LYS A 295 -4.82 -5.18 24.33
CA LYS A 295 -3.41 -5.39 24.66
C LYS A 295 -2.58 -5.82 23.45
N GLU A 296 -3.07 -6.75 22.64
CA GLU A 296 -2.35 -7.23 21.46
C GLU A 296 -2.28 -6.17 20.36
N ILE A 297 -3.34 -5.36 20.17
CA ILE A 297 -3.32 -4.22 19.25
C ILE A 297 -2.24 -3.23 19.67
N ASN A 298 -2.22 -2.81 20.94
CA ASN A 298 -1.19 -1.89 21.44
C ASN A 298 0.22 -2.49 21.35
N THR A 299 0.34 -3.82 21.54
CA THR A 299 1.64 -4.50 21.42
C THR A 299 2.15 -4.51 19.99
N LEU A 300 1.28 -4.74 19.00
CA LEU A 300 1.67 -4.83 17.58
C LEU A 300 1.82 -3.46 16.94
N TYR A 301 0.86 -2.56 17.16
CA TYR A 301 0.72 -1.30 16.45
C TYR A 301 1.17 -0.07 17.26
N ASN A 302 1.59 -0.24 18.53
CA ASN A 302 1.91 0.81 19.50
C ASN A 302 0.75 1.74 19.90
N THR A 303 -0.37 1.70 19.18
CA THR A 303 -1.56 2.51 19.40
C THR A 303 -2.81 1.74 18.96
N PRO A 304 -4.03 2.10 19.40
CA PRO A 304 -5.26 1.59 18.80
C PRO A 304 -5.35 1.94 17.31
N THR A 305 -5.61 0.94 16.47
CA THR A 305 -5.70 1.11 15.01
C THR A 305 -6.95 0.43 14.46
N VAL A 306 -7.44 0.96 13.32
CA VAL A 306 -8.59 0.37 12.62
C VAL A 306 -8.27 -1.04 12.14
N ALA A 307 -7.10 -1.27 11.54
CA ALA A 307 -6.74 -2.62 11.10
C ALA A 307 -6.70 -3.62 12.26
N GLY A 308 -6.10 -3.24 13.40
CA GLY A 308 -6.04 -4.10 14.57
C GLY A 308 -7.43 -4.48 15.08
N TRP A 309 -8.32 -3.49 15.24
CA TRP A 309 -9.68 -3.74 15.72
C TRP A 309 -10.56 -4.48 14.72
N LEU A 310 -10.42 -4.22 13.41
CA LEU A 310 -11.15 -4.97 12.38
C LEU A 310 -10.73 -6.44 12.31
N HIS A 311 -9.42 -6.73 12.35
CA HIS A 311 -8.91 -8.11 12.38
C HIS A 311 -9.39 -8.86 13.64
N TRP A 312 -9.40 -8.19 14.80
CA TRP A 312 -9.98 -8.77 16.02
C TRP A 312 -11.49 -8.99 15.92
N THR A 313 -12.20 -8.06 15.28
CA THR A 313 -13.64 -8.18 15.02
C THR A 313 -13.93 -9.40 14.15
N GLU A 314 -13.21 -9.58 13.06
CA GLU A 314 -13.34 -10.74 12.19
C GLU A 314 -13.03 -12.05 12.93
N THR A 315 -11.94 -12.06 13.71
CA THR A 315 -11.54 -13.23 14.51
C THR A 315 -12.63 -13.63 15.50
N ILE A 316 -13.13 -12.67 16.29
CA ILE A 316 -14.19 -12.87 17.28
C ILE A 316 -15.47 -13.36 16.60
N LEU A 317 -15.89 -12.70 15.52
CA LEU A 317 -17.11 -13.06 14.80
C LEU A 317 -17.03 -14.46 14.19
N THR A 318 -15.89 -14.83 13.61
CA THR A 318 -15.69 -16.17 13.03
C THR A 318 -15.70 -17.25 14.11
N GLN A 319 -15.05 -17.00 15.25
CA GLN A 319 -15.05 -17.96 16.35
C GLN A 319 -16.44 -18.11 16.98
N TYR A 320 -17.18 -17.02 17.09
CA TYR A 320 -18.56 -17.03 17.60
C TYR A 320 -19.49 -17.82 16.68
N THR A 321 -19.44 -17.58 15.37
CA THR A 321 -20.29 -18.27 14.39
C THR A 321 -19.97 -19.75 14.24
N ALA A 322 -18.73 -20.16 14.54
CA ALA A 322 -18.32 -21.56 14.55
C ALA A 322 -18.82 -22.35 15.79
N GLN A 323 -19.34 -21.69 16.83
CA GLN A 323 -19.85 -22.39 18.00
C GLN A 323 -21.17 -23.10 17.70
N ALA A 324 -21.30 -24.34 18.19
CA ALA A 324 -22.56 -25.09 18.09
C ALA A 324 -23.71 -24.45 18.88
N LYS A 325 -23.39 -23.68 19.93
CA LYS A 325 -24.35 -22.93 20.74
C LYS A 325 -23.86 -21.48 20.88
N PRO A 326 -24.70 -20.47 20.54
CA PRO A 326 -24.31 -19.08 20.65
C PRO A 326 -24.06 -18.72 22.12
N ALA A 327 -22.78 -18.60 22.49
CA ALA A 327 -22.35 -18.12 23.79
C ALA A 327 -21.22 -17.12 23.61
N SER A 328 -21.15 -16.14 24.52
CA SER A 328 -20.08 -15.16 24.51
C SER A 328 -18.71 -15.85 24.64
N LEU A 329 -17.76 -15.46 23.80
CA LEU A 329 -16.40 -15.99 23.83
C LEU A 329 -15.69 -15.57 25.12
N THR A 330 -15.13 -16.53 25.84
CA THR A 330 -14.45 -16.30 27.12
C THR A 330 -12.96 -16.69 27.11
N ASP A 331 -12.54 -17.56 26.19
CA ASP A 331 -11.14 -17.99 26.09
C ASP A 331 -10.30 -16.96 25.31
N ALA A 332 -9.74 -16.01 26.06
CA ALA A 332 -8.85 -14.98 25.53
C ALA A 332 -7.57 -15.54 24.88
N LYS A 333 -7.07 -16.70 25.32
CA LYS A 333 -5.85 -17.29 24.76
C LYS A 333 -6.15 -17.91 23.40
N ALA A 334 -7.24 -18.66 23.28
CA ALA A 334 -7.68 -19.25 22.01
C ALA A 334 -8.04 -18.18 20.98
N ALA A 335 -8.69 -17.08 21.40
CA ALA A 335 -8.99 -15.95 20.51
C ALA A 335 -7.71 -15.27 20.00
N ALA A 336 -6.73 -15.02 20.87
CA ALA A 336 -5.44 -14.46 20.46
C ALA A 336 -4.67 -15.38 19.51
N LEU A 337 -4.69 -16.69 19.76
CA LEU A 337 -4.07 -17.67 18.87
C LEU A 337 -4.66 -17.59 17.46
N ALA A 338 -5.99 -17.60 17.36
CA ALA A 338 -6.68 -17.50 16.06
C ALA A 338 -6.41 -16.17 15.35
N TYR A 339 -6.36 -15.06 16.09
CA TYR A 339 -6.00 -13.75 15.54
C TYR A 339 -4.63 -13.78 14.86
N TYR A 340 -3.60 -14.28 15.54
CA TYR A 340 -2.24 -14.35 14.99
C TYR A 340 -2.14 -15.30 13.79
N GLN A 341 -2.77 -16.47 13.89
CA GLN A 341 -2.79 -17.46 12.81
C GLN A 341 -3.46 -16.95 11.53
N ARG A 342 -4.42 -16.02 11.65
CA ARG A 342 -5.17 -15.52 10.50
C ARG A 342 -4.60 -14.23 9.93
N HIS A 343 -4.21 -13.28 10.77
CA HIS A 343 -3.96 -11.89 10.35
C HIS A 343 -2.50 -11.46 10.40
N VAL A 344 -1.62 -12.28 10.99
CA VAL A 344 -0.25 -11.87 11.30
C VAL A 344 0.75 -12.91 10.79
N PRO A 345 0.77 -13.25 9.49
CA PRO A 345 1.79 -14.15 8.96
C PRO A 345 3.17 -13.50 9.04
N LEU A 346 4.21 -14.32 9.15
CA LEU A 346 5.60 -13.85 9.06
C LEU A 346 6.00 -13.59 7.62
N ARG A 347 6.84 -12.57 7.41
CA ARG A 347 7.47 -12.29 6.11
C ARG A 347 8.96 -12.05 6.30
N LEU A 348 9.80 -12.77 5.59
CA LEU A 348 11.25 -12.66 5.71
C LEU A 348 11.77 -11.38 5.05
N VAL A 349 12.81 -10.76 5.62
CA VAL A 349 13.51 -9.60 5.07
C VAL A 349 15.01 -9.89 5.02
N PRO A 350 15.49 -10.56 3.97
CA PRO A 350 16.89 -11.00 3.89
C PRO A 350 17.92 -9.89 3.99
N GLU A 351 17.64 -8.75 3.37
CA GLU A 351 18.56 -7.61 3.27
C GLU A 351 18.83 -6.97 4.64
N GLN A 352 17.92 -7.15 5.59
CA GLN A 352 17.99 -6.56 6.93
C GLN A 352 18.23 -7.60 8.04
N MET A 353 18.43 -8.88 7.70
CA MET A 353 18.48 -10.00 8.65
C MET A 353 17.29 -9.98 9.63
N ALA A 354 16.09 -9.74 9.11
CA ALA A 354 14.91 -9.49 9.91
C ALA A 354 13.69 -10.27 9.40
N VAL A 355 12.63 -10.26 10.20
CA VAL A 355 11.32 -10.80 9.85
C VAL A 355 10.23 -9.82 10.27
N TRP A 356 9.27 -9.58 9.39
CA TRP A 356 8.05 -8.86 9.74
C TRP A 356 7.08 -9.79 10.46
N ARG A 357 6.55 -9.34 11.60
CA ARG A 357 5.38 -9.91 12.27
C ARG A 357 4.27 -8.86 12.26
N GLY A 358 3.40 -8.93 11.24
CA GLY A 358 2.46 -7.86 10.96
C GLY A 358 3.19 -6.53 10.72
N PRO A 359 2.91 -5.47 11.50
CA PRO A 359 3.58 -4.17 11.36
C PRO A 359 4.94 -4.08 12.11
N GLN A 360 5.41 -5.14 12.77
CA GLN A 360 6.65 -5.10 13.55
C GLN A 360 7.82 -5.72 12.81
N LEU A 361 8.90 -4.96 12.64
CA LEU A 361 10.17 -5.49 12.16
C LEU A 361 10.95 -6.08 13.32
N LEU A 362 11.24 -7.38 13.25
CA LEU A 362 11.97 -8.12 14.27
C LEU A 362 13.33 -8.51 13.71
N THR A 363 14.39 -7.85 14.18
CA THR A 363 15.78 -8.15 13.79
C THR A 363 16.26 -9.41 14.50
N LEU A 364 17.04 -10.24 13.79
CA LEU A 364 17.67 -11.44 14.34
C LEU A 364 19.20 -11.36 14.21
N ASP A 365 19.91 -11.99 15.16
CA ASP A 365 21.33 -12.26 14.98
C ASP A 365 21.56 -13.18 13.77
N ARG A 366 22.75 -13.10 13.16
CA ARG A 366 23.09 -13.85 11.93
C ARG A 366 22.73 -15.33 11.98
N GLN A 367 23.14 -16.08 13.01
CA GLN A 367 22.91 -17.52 13.04
C GLN A 367 21.43 -17.91 13.25
N PRO A 368 20.67 -17.30 14.19
CA PRO A 368 19.22 -17.41 14.23
C PRO A 368 18.51 -17.02 12.92
N PHE A 369 18.98 -15.97 12.25
CA PHE A 369 18.44 -15.53 10.97
C PHE A 369 18.64 -16.59 9.88
N GLU A 370 19.84 -17.14 9.71
CA GLU A 370 20.11 -18.19 8.72
C GLU A 370 19.21 -19.41 8.92
N LEU A 371 19.00 -19.81 10.17
CA LEU A 371 18.12 -20.93 10.50
C LEU A 371 16.66 -20.62 10.13
N LEU A 372 16.18 -19.41 10.46
CA LEU A 372 14.84 -18.97 10.07
C LEU A 372 14.69 -18.88 8.56
N ARG A 373 15.69 -18.34 7.84
CA ARG A 373 15.72 -18.27 6.38
C ARG A 373 15.59 -19.66 5.76
N THR A 374 16.34 -20.64 6.24
CA THR A 374 16.20 -22.03 5.79
C THR A 374 14.81 -22.59 6.06
N LEU A 375 14.20 -22.29 7.21
CA LEU A 375 12.80 -22.68 7.47
C LEU A 375 11.80 -22.07 6.48
N PHE A 376 12.02 -20.83 6.03
CA PHE A 376 11.23 -20.21 4.96
C PHE A 376 11.44 -20.91 3.61
N GLU A 377 12.69 -21.20 3.25
CA GLU A 377 13.06 -21.89 2.00
C GLU A 377 12.46 -23.30 1.93
N LEU A 378 12.27 -23.96 3.07
CA LEU A 378 11.63 -25.27 3.17
C LEU A 378 10.11 -25.24 3.01
N GLN A 379 9.49 -24.05 2.93
CA GLN A 379 8.05 -23.88 2.67
C GLN A 379 7.13 -24.74 3.56
N GLY A 380 7.46 -24.79 4.86
CA GLY A 380 6.70 -25.55 5.84
C GLY A 380 6.96 -27.06 5.85
N GLN A 381 7.90 -27.56 5.04
CA GLN A 381 8.37 -28.93 5.13
C GLN A 381 9.40 -29.09 6.25
N PRO A 382 9.30 -30.15 7.07
CA PRO A 382 10.34 -30.47 8.03
C PRO A 382 11.61 -30.97 7.32
N ALA A 383 12.77 -30.38 7.63
CA ALA A 383 14.06 -30.88 7.14
C ALA A 383 15.14 -30.83 8.25
N PRO A 384 15.18 -31.86 9.13
CA PRO A 384 16.05 -31.84 10.30
C PRO A 384 17.55 -31.79 9.93
N GLU A 385 17.95 -32.41 8.82
CA GLU A 385 19.36 -32.43 8.38
C GLU A 385 19.85 -31.04 7.96
N ALA A 386 19.06 -30.29 7.18
CA ALA A 386 19.42 -28.94 6.74
C ALA A 386 19.59 -27.98 7.93
N LEU A 387 18.70 -28.08 8.93
CA LEU A 387 18.79 -27.27 10.14
C LEU A 387 19.97 -27.67 11.03
N LEU A 388 20.30 -28.97 11.08
CA LEU A 388 21.46 -29.47 11.80
C LEU A 388 22.79 -29.04 11.17
N GLN A 389 22.86 -28.91 9.84
CA GLN A 389 24.06 -28.39 9.17
C GLN A 389 24.39 -26.95 9.61
N ILE A 390 23.37 -26.12 9.83
CA ILE A 390 23.53 -24.73 10.29
C ILE A 390 23.86 -24.69 11.79
N ALA A 391 23.20 -25.54 12.58
CA ALA A 391 23.34 -25.54 14.03
C ALA A 391 24.56 -26.32 14.54
N GLY A 392 25.10 -27.25 13.75
CA GLY A 392 26.21 -28.15 14.09
C GLY A 392 25.84 -29.28 15.06
N THR A 393 24.97 -29.03 16.06
CA THR A 393 24.50 -30.04 17.02
C THR A 393 23.02 -29.87 17.34
N GLN A 394 22.35 -30.96 17.77
CA GLN A 394 20.94 -30.91 18.19
C GLN A 394 20.72 -29.98 19.40
N ALA A 395 21.66 -29.94 20.35
CA ALA A 395 21.56 -29.07 21.51
C ALA A 395 21.61 -27.58 21.12
N ASN A 396 22.49 -27.24 20.16
CA ASN A 396 22.55 -25.89 19.63
C ASN A 396 21.31 -25.55 18.79
N LEU A 397 20.81 -26.49 17.98
CA LEU A 397 19.56 -26.32 17.22
C LEU A 397 18.40 -25.95 18.14
N ASN A 398 18.20 -26.70 19.23
CA ASN A 398 17.16 -26.42 20.21
C ASN A 398 17.33 -25.03 20.85
N THR A 399 18.58 -24.63 21.12
CA THR A 399 18.93 -23.32 21.69
C THR A 399 18.60 -22.18 20.72
N LEU A 400 18.98 -22.31 19.45
CA LEU A 400 18.72 -21.32 18.40
C LEU A 400 17.21 -21.20 18.15
N ILE A 401 16.48 -22.31 18.01
CA ILE A 401 15.01 -22.28 17.89
C ILE A 401 14.38 -21.60 19.11
N GLY A 402 14.88 -21.86 20.32
CA GLY A 402 14.41 -21.20 21.54
C GLY A 402 14.62 -19.68 21.50
N ARG A 403 15.73 -19.20 20.94
CA ARG A 403 15.99 -17.76 20.74
C ARG A 403 15.06 -17.16 19.68
N ILE A 404 14.90 -17.83 18.54
CA ILE A 404 14.00 -17.39 17.47
C ILE A 404 12.57 -17.28 18.00
N ARG A 405 12.05 -18.33 18.66
CA ARG A 405 10.70 -18.33 19.24
C ARG A 405 10.49 -17.20 20.25
N LYS A 406 11.47 -16.86 21.08
CA LYS A 406 11.36 -15.71 22.01
C LYS A 406 11.16 -14.38 21.29
N ILE A 407 11.65 -14.25 20.06
CA ILE A 407 11.53 -13.04 19.25
C ILE A 407 10.20 -13.05 18.49
N ILE A 408 9.92 -14.13 17.74
CA ILE A 408 8.82 -14.16 16.78
C ILE A 408 7.48 -14.56 17.41
N GLU A 409 7.46 -15.43 18.44
CA GLU A 409 6.21 -15.92 19.02
C GLU A 409 5.59 -14.86 19.95
N PRO A 410 4.39 -14.34 19.64
CA PRO A 410 3.76 -13.27 20.43
C PRO A 410 3.18 -13.79 21.76
N ILE A 411 2.87 -15.09 21.84
CA ILE A 411 2.29 -15.72 23.02
C ILE A 411 3.31 -16.69 23.61
N ALA A 412 3.79 -16.38 24.81
CA ALA A 412 4.76 -17.23 25.51
C ALA A 412 4.28 -18.68 25.59
N LYS A 413 5.19 -19.62 25.28
CA LYS A 413 4.96 -21.07 25.30
C LYS A 413 3.86 -21.57 24.34
N THR A 414 3.53 -20.79 23.32
CA THR A 414 2.62 -21.20 22.24
C THR A 414 3.38 -21.15 20.93
N ASN A 415 3.28 -22.20 20.12
CA ASN A 415 3.91 -22.28 18.81
C ASN A 415 2.89 -21.84 17.77
N ILE A 416 3.01 -20.63 17.25
CA ILE A 416 2.19 -20.12 16.14
C ILE A 416 2.93 -20.33 14.83
N TYR A 417 4.24 -20.03 14.81
CA TYR A 417 5.03 -20.02 13.59
C TYR A 417 5.97 -21.22 13.51
N ILE A 418 6.79 -21.44 14.54
CA ILE A 418 7.74 -22.56 14.52
C ILE A 418 7.15 -23.71 15.29
N HIS A 419 6.81 -24.78 14.58
CA HIS A 419 6.30 -26.01 15.16
C HIS A 419 7.39 -27.05 15.29
N ASN A 420 7.14 -28.05 16.13
CA ASN A 420 8.07 -29.14 16.32
C ASN A 420 7.37 -30.45 16.68
N ARG A 421 7.89 -31.55 16.14
CA ARG A 421 7.52 -32.92 16.48
C ARG A 421 8.78 -33.75 16.60
N ARG A 422 8.83 -34.67 17.57
CA ARG A 422 10.06 -35.43 17.90
C ARG A 422 10.57 -36.27 16.71
N ASP A 423 9.65 -36.77 15.90
CA ASP A 423 9.87 -37.61 14.73
C ASP A 423 10.16 -36.83 13.43
N LEU A 424 9.76 -35.55 13.36
CA LEU A 424 9.84 -34.73 12.14
C LEU A 424 10.84 -33.58 12.25
N GLY A 425 11.19 -33.14 13.45
CA GLY A 425 12.01 -31.94 13.65
C GLY A 425 11.16 -30.66 13.67
N TYR A 426 11.68 -29.59 13.10
CA TYR A 426 11.08 -28.26 13.11
C TYR A 426 10.58 -27.86 11.71
N TRP A 427 9.47 -27.13 11.66
CA TRP A 427 8.94 -26.54 10.43
C TRP A 427 8.26 -25.20 10.73
N LEU A 428 8.02 -24.42 9.67
CA LEU A 428 7.36 -23.11 9.74
C LEU A 428 5.90 -23.22 9.29
N GLU A 429 5.00 -22.53 9.98
CA GLU A 429 3.62 -22.29 9.57
C GLU A 429 3.31 -20.80 9.62
N ASN A 430 2.20 -20.38 8.99
CA ASN A 430 1.72 -18.99 9.01
C ASN A 430 2.77 -17.96 8.53
N PHE A 431 3.23 -18.12 7.30
CA PHE A 431 4.19 -17.25 6.63
C PHE A 431 3.77 -16.98 5.18
N VAL A 432 4.29 -15.89 4.59
CA VAL A 432 4.05 -15.48 3.19
C VAL A 432 5.37 -15.27 2.46
#